data_AF-A0A521RV63-F1
#
_entry.id   AF-A0A521RV63-F1
#
_cell.length_a   1.000
_cell.length_b   1.000
_cell.length_c   1.000
_cell.angle_alpha   90.00
_cell.angle_beta   90.00
_cell.angle_gamma   90.00
#
_symmetry.space_group_name_H-M   'P 1'
#
loop_
_entity.id
_entity.type
_entity.pdbx_description
1 polymer ?
#
loop_
_entity_poly.entity_id
_entity_poly.type
_entity_poly.pdbx_seq_one_letter_code
_entity_poly.pdbx_strand_id
1 'polypeptide(L)'
;MTSEPKTDLQKLLQKRLDELTEKHKAILAQREQLEAQSKQLQTDIAALHEALNVEARATGQAIPKIASNGSRLLGLKLGEAIRILREENPKISKIGARNRLRDLGFDFKGKRPGSAVHMAWTQLERQKHKSGDT
;
A
#
# COMPACT_ATOMS: atom_id res chain seq x y z
N MET A 1 -38.09 -36.66 25.53
CA MET A 1 -37.13 -35.90 24.70
C MET A 1 -37.67 -35.92 23.28
N THR A 2 -38.42 -34.91 22.86
CA THR A 2 -39.09 -34.88 21.55
C THR A 2 -38.51 -33.75 20.73
N SER A 3 -37.61 -34.06 19.80
CA SER A 3 -37.20 -33.11 18.77
C SER A 3 -38.36 -32.96 17.79
N GLU A 4 -38.97 -31.78 17.74
CA GLU A 4 -39.97 -31.48 16.72
C GLU A 4 -39.36 -31.65 15.31
N PRO A 5 -40.10 -32.22 14.35
CA PRO A 5 -39.61 -32.35 12.99
C PRO A 5 -39.43 -30.94 12.40
N LYS A 6 -38.18 -30.57 12.09
CA LYS A 6 -37.89 -29.30 11.39
C LYS A 6 -38.80 -29.18 10.17
N THR A 7 -39.58 -28.10 10.11
CA THR A 7 -40.44 -27.79 8.96
C THR A 7 -39.59 -27.72 7.69
N ASP A 8 -40.14 -28.10 6.54
CA ASP A 8 -39.36 -28.16 5.29
C ASP A 8 -38.76 -26.80 4.90
N LEU A 9 -39.41 -25.70 5.31
CA LEU A 9 -38.86 -24.35 5.23
C LEU A 9 -37.58 -24.18 6.06
N GLN A 10 -37.54 -24.70 7.30
CA GLN A 10 -36.33 -24.64 8.14
C GLN A 10 -35.18 -25.44 7.54
N LYS A 11 -35.45 -26.60 6.91
CA LYS A 11 -34.42 -27.38 6.21
C LYS A 11 -33.86 -26.62 5.00
N LEU A 12 -34.74 -25.98 4.22
CA LEU A 12 -34.34 -25.20 3.05
C LEU A 12 -33.53 -23.96 3.44
N LEU A 13 -33.95 -23.25 4.49
CA LEU A 13 -33.22 -22.11 5.03
C LEU A 13 -31.86 -22.53 5.59
N GLN A 14 -31.78 -23.65 6.31
CA GLN A 14 -30.51 -24.17 6.82
C GLN A 14 -29.55 -24.51 5.68
N LYS A 15 -30.03 -25.24 4.65
CA LYS A 15 -29.20 -25.57 3.48
C LYS A 15 -28.68 -24.30 2.81
N ARG A 16 -29.52 -23.28 2.67
CA ARG A 16 -29.11 -22.01 2.05
C ARG A 16 -28.11 -21.25 2.90
N LEU A 17 -28.26 -21.28 4.23
CA LEU A 17 -27.31 -20.69 5.16
C LEU A 17 -25.94 -21.38 5.06
N ASP A 18 -25.93 -22.71 4.99
CA ASP A 18 -24.70 -23.49 4.87
C ASP A 18 -23.99 -23.18 3.54
N GLU A 19 -24.73 -23.14 2.42
CA GLU A 19 -24.19 -22.75 1.10
C GLU A 19 -23.57 -21.35 1.11
N LEU A 20 -24.23 -20.37 1.74
CA LEU A 20 -23.71 -19.01 1.83
C LEU A 20 -22.49 -18.93 2.76
N THR A 21 -22.49 -19.70 3.83
CA THR A 21 -21.35 -19.77 4.77
C THR A 21 -20.11 -20.33 4.09
N GLU A 22 -20.26 -21.40 3.31
CA GLU A 22 -19.13 -21.98 2.57
C GLU A 22 -18.63 -21.05 1.46
N LYS A 23 -19.53 -20.36 0.74
CA LYS A 23 -19.13 -19.32 -0.23
C LYS A 23 -18.36 -18.19 0.45
N HIS A 24 -18.81 -17.73 1.61
CA HIS A 24 -18.13 -16.68 2.36
C HIS A 24 -16.72 -17.12 2.81
N LYS A 25 -16.58 -18.34 3.32
CA LYS A 25 -15.26 -18.90 3.67
C LYS A 25 -14.33 -18.97 2.46
N ALA A 26 -14.82 -19.43 1.29
CA ALA A 26 -14.02 -19.49 0.08
C ALA A 26 -13.53 -18.11 -0.38
N ILE A 27 -14.39 -17.09 -0.32
CA ILE A 27 -14.02 -15.70 -0.64
C ILE A 27 -12.98 -15.17 0.34
N LEU A 28 -13.11 -15.46 1.63
CA LEU A 28 -12.10 -15.06 2.63
C LEU A 28 -10.74 -15.68 2.33
N ALA A 29 -10.69 -16.98 2.03
CA ALA A 29 -9.43 -17.65 1.66
C ALA A 29 -8.80 -17.06 0.40
N GLN A 30 -9.60 -16.76 -0.63
CA GLN A 30 -9.11 -16.09 -1.85
C GLN A 30 -8.57 -14.70 -1.56
N ARG A 31 -9.24 -13.93 -0.70
CA ARG A 31 -8.75 -12.60 -0.29
C ARG A 31 -7.41 -12.71 0.42
N GLU A 32 -7.25 -13.65 1.35
CA GLU A 32 -5.98 -13.87 2.06
C GLU A 32 -4.84 -14.22 1.08
N GLN A 33 -5.12 -15.07 0.09
CA GLN A 33 -4.15 -15.40 -0.96
C GLN A 33 -3.75 -14.19 -1.80
N LEU A 34 -4.72 -13.37 -2.22
CA LEU A 34 -4.46 -12.14 -2.98
C LEU A 34 -3.69 -11.11 -2.16
N GLU A 35 -3.98 -10.98 -0.86
CA GLU A 35 -3.21 -10.13 0.05
C GLU A 35 -1.77 -10.62 0.21
N ALA A 36 -1.54 -11.93 0.29
CA ALA A 36 -0.20 -12.50 0.33
C ALA A 36 0.58 -12.22 -0.98
N GLN A 37 -0.05 -12.42 -2.15
CA GLN A 37 0.55 -12.10 -3.45
C GLN A 37 0.88 -10.61 -3.58
N SER A 38 -0.03 -9.74 -3.14
CA SER A 38 0.19 -8.29 -3.14
C SER A 38 1.40 -7.90 -2.29
N LYS A 39 1.53 -8.47 -1.08
CA LYS A 39 2.71 -8.25 -0.20
C LYS A 39 4.01 -8.75 -0.83
N GLN A 40 3.97 -9.90 -1.50
CA GLN A 40 5.14 -10.43 -2.20
C GLN A 40 5.58 -9.48 -3.32
N LEU A 41 4.65 -9.08 -4.18
CA LEU A 41 4.96 -8.13 -5.27
C LEU A 41 5.47 -6.78 -4.73
N GLN A 42 4.94 -6.29 -3.61
CA GLN A 42 5.46 -5.08 -2.97
C GLN A 42 6.93 -5.24 -2.54
N THR A 43 7.29 -6.42 -2.03
CA THR A 43 8.67 -6.73 -1.62
C THR A 43 9.58 -6.87 -2.82
N ASP A 44 9.14 -7.54 -3.88
CA ASP A 44 9.91 -7.73 -5.12
C ASP A 44 10.16 -6.37 -5.81
N ILE A 45 9.14 -5.51 -5.89
CA ILE A 45 9.26 -4.15 -6.42
C ILE A 45 10.27 -3.33 -5.58
N ALA A 46 10.20 -3.44 -4.25
CA ALA A 46 11.14 -2.74 -3.36
C ALA A 46 12.59 -3.18 -3.60
N ALA A 47 12.82 -4.49 -3.74
CA ALA A 47 14.14 -5.05 -3.97
C ALA A 47 14.72 -4.64 -5.33
N LEU A 48 13.90 -4.66 -6.39
CA LEU A 48 14.31 -4.20 -7.72
C LEU A 48 14.62 -2.70 -7.73
N HIS A 49 13.83 -1.91 -7.02
CA HIS A 49 14.12 -0.48 -6.84
C HIS A 49 15.44 -0.23 -6.13
N GLU A 50 15.77 -1.00 -5.10
CA GLU A 50 17.05 -0.90 -4.42
C GLU A 50 18.21 -1.29 -5.34
N ALA A 51 18.08 -2.38 -6.08
CA ALA A 51 19.08 -2.82 -7.05
C ALA A 51 19.35 -1.77 -8.14
N LEU A 52 18.29 -1.20 -8.73
CA LEU A 52 18.40 -0.12 -9.72
C LEU A 52 19.08 1.13 -9.13
N ASN A 53 18.82 1.45 -7.86
CA ASN A 53 19.51 2.56 -7.16
C ASN A 53 21.00 2.29 -6.94
N VAL A 54 21.38 1.04 -6.64
CA VAL A 54 22.79 0.66 -6.51
C VAL A 54 23.48 0.78 -7.87
N GLU A 55 22.87 0.28 -8.93
CA GLU A 55 23.40 0.32 -10.29
C GLU A 55 23.55 1.76 -10.81
N ALA A 56 22.55 2.61 -10.60
CA ALA A 56 22.61 4.03 -10.95
C ALA A 56 23.74 4.80 -10.24
N ARG A 57 24.01 4.48 -8.96
CA ARG A 57 25.15 5.05 -8.24
C ARG A 57 26.48 4.56 -8.79
N ALA A 58 26.56 3.28 -9.14
CA ALA A 58 27.78 2.68 -9.68
C ALA A 58 28.13 3.20 -11.08
N THR A 59 27.11 3.46 -11.91
CA THR A 59 27.26 3.88 -13.30
C THR A 59 27.20 5.40 -13.51
N GLY A 60 26.84 6.16 -12.48
CA GLY A 60 26.63 7.62 -12.58
C GLY A 60 25.43 8.03 -13.43
N GLN A 61 24.60 7.07 -13.88
CA GLN A 61 23.40 7.33 -14.66
C GLN A 61 22.19 7.44 -13.75
N ALA A 62 21.37 8.48 -13.95
CA ALA A 62 20.11 8.62 -13.24
C ALA A 62 19.13 7.53 -13.68
N ILE A 63 18.50 6.84 -12.72
CA ILE A 63 17.45 5.85 -13.02
C ILE A 63 16.34 6.55 -13.83
N PRO A 64 15.95 6.04 -15.00
CA PRO A 64 14.84 6.61 -15.74
C PRO A 64 13.58 6.62 -14.86
N LYS A 65 12.94 7.78 -14.75
CA LYS A 65 11.69 7.96 -14.01
C LYS A 65 10.60 7.14 -14.72
N ILE A 66 10.44 5.87 -14.36
CA ILE A 66 9.39 5.02 -14.93
C ILE A 66 8.03 5.65 -14.56
N ALA A 67 7.33 6.14 -15.58
CA ALA A 67 5.99 6.68 -15.46
C ALA A 67 5.03 5.50 -15.19
N SER A 68 4.72 5.24 -13.92
CA SER A 68 3.70 4.25 -13.59
C SER A 68 3.07 4.59 -12.25
N ASN A 69 1.80 4.99 -12.30
CA ASN A 69 0.66 4.71 -11.42
C ASN A 69 0.92 4.48 -9.92
N GLY A 70 1.98 5.05 -9.36
CA GLY A 70 2.36 5.01 -7.95
C GLY A 70 3.01 3.72 -7.45
N SER A 71 3.12 2.67 -8.26
CA SER A 71 3.87 1.44 -7.93
C SER A 71 5.33 1.73 -7.59
N ARG A 72 5.91 2.78 -8.21
CA ARG A 72 7.27 3.25 -7.92
C ARG A 72 7.48 3.77 -6.50
N LEU A 73 6.41 4.11 -5.79
CA LEU A 73 6.48 4.60 -4.41
C LEU A 73 6.52 3.45 -3.40
N LEU A 74 6.12 2.24 -3.82
CA LEU A 74 6.14 1.05 -2.99
C LEU A 74 7.58 0.62 -2.76
N GLY A 75 7.92 0.29 -1.50
CA GLY A 75 9.29 -0.04 -1.10
C GLY A 75 10.19 1.16 -0.78
N LEU A 76 9.84 2.37 -1.20
CA LEU A 76 10.65 3.57 -0.88
C LEU A 76 10.48 3.99 0.59
N LYS A 77 11.51 4.67 1.12
CA LYS A 77 11.36 5.40 2.38
C LYS A 77 10.30 6.49 2.22
N LEU A 78 9.47 6.70 3.26
CA LEU A 78 8.36 7.65 3.22
C LEU A 78 8.78 9.07 2.78
N GLY A 79 9.94 9.55 3.25
CA GLY A 79 10.46 10.86 2.82
C GLY A 79 10.79 10.92 1.33
N GLU A 80 11.31 9.84 0.77
CA GLU A 80 11.65 9.76 -0.65
C GLU A 80 10.41 9.65 -1.53
N ALA A 81 9.42 8.86 -1.09
CA ALA A 81 8.11 8.79 -1.74
C ALA A 81 7.40 10.16 -1.75
N ILE A 82 7.43 10.90 -0.62
CA ILE A 82 6.87 12.25 -0.55
C ILE A 82 7.65 13.23 -1.43
N ARG A 83 8.98 13.15 -1.48
CA ARG A 83 9.80 13.98 -2.35
C ARG A 83 9.41 13.79 -3.82
N ILE A 84 9.31 12.54 -4.26
CA ILE A 84 8.87 12.19 -5.61
C ILE A 84 7.47 12.76 -5.91
N LEU A 85 6.51 12.56 -5.00
CA LEU A 85 5.15 13.09 -5.20
C LEU A 85 5.13 14.62 -5.35
N ARG A 86 6.02 15.32 -4.65
CA ARG A 86 6.18 16.78 -4.77
C ARG A 86 6.92 17.20 -6.04
N GLU A 87 7.85 16.40 -6.55
CA GLU A 87 8.47 16.65 -7.86
C GLU A 87 7.45 16.47 -8.99
N GLU A 88 6.59 15.46 -8.91
CA GLU A 88 5.54 15.18 -9.91
C GLU A 88 4.38 16.17 -9.83
N ASN A 89 3.99 16.55 -8.62
CA ASN A 89 2.97 17.56 -8.39
C ASN A 89 3.44 18.53 -7.30
N PRO A 90 4.11 19.64 -7.67
CA PRO A 90 4.63 20.64 -6.72
C PRO A 90 3.58 21.27 -5.81
N LYS A 91 2.30 21.26 -6.23
CA LYS A 91 1.17 21.81 -5.47
C LYS A 91 0.46 20.76 -4.60
N ILE A 92 0.94 19.52 -4.56
CA ILE A 92 0.31 18.48 -3.74
C ILE A 92 0.32 18.88 -2.27
N SER A 93 -0.84 18.79 -1.62
CA SER A 93 -0.96 19.07 -0.19
C SER A 93 -0.50 17.87 0.65
N LYS A 94 -0.16 18.10 1.93
CA LYS A 94 0.15 17.03 2.90
C LYS A 94 -0.93 15.94 2.92
N ILE A 95 -2.19 16.36 2.89
CA ILE A 95 -3.36 15.48 2.86
C ILE A 95 -3.45 14.74 1.52
N GLY A 96 -3.22 15.44 0.40
CA GLY A 96 -3.20 14.85 -0.94
C GLY A 96 -2.15 13.76 -1.09
N ALA A 97 -0.92 14.00 -0.61
CA ALA A 97 0.15 13.01 -0.64
C ALA A 97 -0.15 11.81 0.25
N ARG A 98 -0.68 12.04 1.46
CA ARG A 98 -1.13 10.95 2.34
C ARG A 98 -2.17 10.07 1.68
N ASN A 99 -3.20 10.68 1.09
CA ASN A 99 -4.26 9.94 0.41
C ASN A 99 -3.68 9.16 -0.77
N ARG A 100 -2.85 9.80 -1.60
CA ARG A 100 -2.20 9.14 -2.72
C ARG A 100 -1.36 7.94 -2.29
N LEU A 101 -0.52 8.09 -1.27
CA LEU A 101 0.29 6.98 -0.73
C LEU A 101 -0.59 5.85 -0.19
N ARG A 102 -1.68 6.17 0.51
CA ARG A 102 -2.63 5.17 1.02
C ARG A 102 -3.33 4.43 -0.12
N ASP A 103 -3.82 5.14 -1.13
CA ASP A 103 -4.54 4.57 -2.27
C ASP A 103 -3.63 3.65 -3.10
N LEU A 104 -2.31 3.89 -3.04
CA LEU A 104 -1.30 3.04 -3.66
C LEU A 104 -0.91 1.83 -2.80
N GLY A 105 -1.37 1.74 -1.56
CA GLY A 105 -1.02 0.67 -0.63
C GLY A 105 0.35 0.83 0.03
N PHE A 106 0.85 2.07 0.17
CA PHE A 106 2.11 2.36 0.85
C PHE A 106 2.06 1.90 2.32
N ASP A 107 3.05 1.09 2.73
CA ASP A 107 3.18 0.67 4.12
C ASP A 107 3.81 1.76 4.99
N PHE A 108 3.03 2.30 5.92
CA PHE A 108 3.48 3.28 6.90
C PHE A 108 4.23 2.65 8.10
N LYS A 109 4.58 1.36 8.04
CA LYS A 109 5.31 0.60 9.07
C LYS A 109 4.65 0.70 10.43
N GLY A 110 3.32 0.50 10.46
CA GLY A 110 2.50 0.57 11.69
C GLY A 110 2.28 1.97 12.26
N LYS A 111 2.82 3.04 11.64
CA LYS A 111 2.56 4.42 12.08
C LYS A 111 1.22 4.93 11.55
N ARG A 112 0.57 5.81 12.30
CA ARG A 112 -0.61 6.56 11.81
C ARG A 112 -0.21 7.34 10.55
N PRO A 113 -0.86 7.13 9.39
CA PRO A 113 -0.44 7.72 8.12
C PRO A 113 -0.30 9.25 8.17
N GLY A 114 -1.23 9.94 8.85
CA GLY A 114 -1.18 11.39 9.00
C GLY A 114 0.08 11.88 9.73
N SER A 115 0.41 11.26 10.87
CA SER A 115 1.59 11.62 11.65
C SER A 115 2.90 11.27 10.92
N ALA A 116 2.93 10.11 10.26
CA ALA A 116 4.10 9.68 9.49
C ALA A 116 4.41 10.65 8.34
N VAL A 117 3.38 11.01 7.55
CA VAL A 117 3.51 11.98 6.46
C VAL A 117 3.91 13.34 6.99
N HIS A 118 3.30 13.82 8.08
CA HIS A 118 3.67 15.10 8.68
C HIS A 118 5.14 15.16 9.06
N MET A 119 5.66 14.16 9.78
CA MET A 119 7.07 14.14 10.20
C MET A 119 8.02 14.12 9.01
N ALA A 120 7.78 13.24 8.03
CA ALA A 120 8.62 13.14 6.83
C ALA A 120 8.58 14.44 6.00
N TRP A 121 7.41 15.08 5.92
CA TRP A 121 7.26 16.36 5.23
C TRP A 121 8.03 17.50 5.89
N THR A 122 7.93 17.62 7.21
CA THR A 122 8.66 18.65 7.98
C THR A 122 10.17 18.42 7.90
N GLN A 123 10.63 17.16 7.88
CA GLN A 123 12.05 16.84 7.67
C GLN A 123 12.55 17.29 6.30
N LEU A 124 11.78 17.07 5.23
CA LEU A 124 12.14 17.53 3.89
C LEU A 124 12.19 19.06 3.79
N GLU A 125 11.25 19.77 4.43
CA GLU A 125 11.27 21.24 4.49
C GLU A 125 12.52 21.74 5.21
N ARG A 126 12.88 21.15 6.36
CA ARG A 126 14.11 21.49 7.10
C ARG A 126 15.37 21.22 6.29
N GLN A 127 15.42 20.14 5.53
CA GLN A 127 16.56 19.83 4.66
C GLN A 127 16.69 20.86 3.53
N LYS A 128 15.58 21.26 2.90
CA LYS A 128 15.58 22.31 1.86
C LYS A 128 16.09 23.65 2.39
N HIS A 129 15.73 24.02 3.63
CA HIS A 129 16.25 25.24 4.27
C HIS A 129 17.73 25.15 4.63
N LYS A 130 18.28 23.97 4.92
CA LYS A 130 19.71 23.78 5.18
C LYS A 130 20.57 23.76 3.93
N SER A 131 20.01 23.40 2.77
CA SER A 131 20.69 23.38 1.47
C SER A 131 20.37 24.60 0.60
N GLY A 132 19.74 25.63 1.17
CA GLY A 132 19.30 26.84 0.47
C GLY A 132 19.96 28.11 1.03
N ASP A 133 21.23 28.00 1.42
CA ASP A 133 22.12 29.12 1.73
C ASP A 133 23.44 28.88 0.96
N THR A 134 23.37 29.09 -0.36
CA THR A 134 24.46 29.38 -1.30
C THR A 134 23.87 29.72 -2.67
#